data_AF-A0A2V8GF87-F1
#
_entry.id   AF-A0A2V8GF87-F1
#
_cell.length_a   1.000
_cell.length_b   1.000
_cell.length_c   1.000
_cell.angle_alpha   90.00
_cell.angle_beta   90.00
_cell.angle_gamma   90.00
#
_symmetry.space_group_name_H-M   'P 1'
#
loop_
_entity.id
_entity.type
_entity.pdbx_description
1 polymer ?
#
loop_
_entity_poly.entity_id
_entity_poly.type
_entity_poly.pdbx_seq_one_letter_code
_entity_poly.pdbx_strand_id
1 'polypeptide(L)'
;MTSLDPEVLQFADTAPRTVDVPASGSVEVRFDAAGRAIGRARVRMTVKLADESDAFEDVIPVEVLASPETVSTIGEAADASTSATERLRLPEAVVPGFGGLHVELASTAMVGLGEGARYLVEYPYGCAEQRGSRALA
;
A
#
# COMPACT_ATOMS: atom_id res chain seq x y z
N MET A 1 -7.32 19.19 14.91
CA MET A 1 -6.58 18.05 14.31
C MET A 1 -5.89 18.54 13.06
N THR A 2 -4.66 18.11 12.78
CA THR A 2 -3.86 18.63 11.67
C THR A 2 -3.14 17.50 10.96
N SER A 3 -3.04 17.58 9.63
CA SER A 3 -2.17 16.69 8.85
C SER A 3 -0.77 17.29 8.77
N LEU A 4 0.26 16.48 9.03
CA LEU A 4 1.66 16.87 8.84
C LEU A 4 2.13 16.61 7.41
N ASP A 5 1.34 15.86 6.63
CA ASP A 5 1.60 15.50 5.23
C ASP A 5 0.37 15.89 4.38
N PRO A 6 0.09 17.20 4.18
CA PRO A 6 -1.16 17.70 3.58
C PRO A 6 -1.34 17.31 2.10
N GLU A 7 -0.25 16.99 1.40
CA GLU A 7 -0.26 16.47 0.03
C GLU A 7 -0.83 15.04 -0.06
N VAL A 8 -0.84 14.30 1.06
CA VAL A 8 -1.34 12.91 1.13
C VAL A 8 -2.75 12.86 1.73
N LEU A 9 -2.99 13.59 2.81
CA LEU A 9 -4.30 13.66 3.48
C LEU A 9 -4.55 15.05 4.03
N GLN A 10 -5.76 15.57 3.82
CA GLN A 10 -6.15 16.91 4.28
C GLN A 10 -7.46 16.85 5.08
N PHE A 11 -7.48 17.51 6.24
CA PHE A 11 -8.73 17.73 7.00
C PHE A 11 -9.54 18.86 6.35
N ALA A 12 -10.86 18.68 6.28
CA ALA A 12 -11.78 19.67 5.70
C ALA A 12 -11.86 20.94 6.55
N ASP A 13 -11.80 20.78 7.87
CA ASP A 13 -11.81 21.86 8.86
C ASP A 13 -10.70 21.64 9.88
N THR A 14 -9.82 22.62 10.02
CA THR A 14 -8.71 22.62 10.97
C THR A 14 -8.97 23.53 12.18
N ALA A 15 -10.13 24.20 12.25
CA ALA A 15 -10.48 25.03 13.38
C ALA A 15 -10.59 24.17 14.66
N PRO A 16 -10.16 24.68 15.82
CA PRO A 16 -10.39 24.01 17.09
C PRO A 16 -11.89 23.83 17.36
N ARG A 17 -12.26 22.66 17.90
CA ARG A 17 -13.63 22.36 18.35
C ARG A 17 -13.63 22.26 19.87
N THR A 18 -14.59 22.95 20.49
CA THR A 18 -14.82 22.86 21.93
C THR A 18 -16.01 21.95 22.17
N VAL A 19 -15.84 20.99 23.09
CA VAL A 19 -16.89 20.05 23.50
C VAL A 19 -16.90 19.93 25.02
N ASP A 20 -18.07 19.75 25.60
CA ASP A 20 -18.22 19.52 27.04
C ASP A 20 -18.01 18.04 27.34
N VAL A 21 -17.00 17.72 28.15
CA VAL A 21 -16.71 16.36 28.59
C VAL A 21 -17.07 16.25 30.08
N PRO A 22 -18.04 15.40 30.48
CA PRO A 22 -18.40 15.24 31.88
C PRO A 22 -17.28 14.53 32.65
N ALA A 23 -17.22 14.76 33.96
CA ALA A 23 -16.28 14.06 34.84
C ALA A 23 -16.42 12.54 34.68
N SER A 24 -15.29 11.84 34.51
CA SER A 24 -15.22 10.40 34.26
C SER A 24 -15.95 9.92 32.99
N GLY A 25 -16.24 10.82 32.04
CA GLY A 25 -16.86 10.48 30.76
C GLY A 25 -15.92 10.59 29.57
N SER A 26 -16.43 10.23 28.39
CA SER A 26 -15.77 10.39 27.10
C SER A 26 -16.74 10.95 26.06
N VAL A 27 -16.20 11.76 25.14
CA VAL A 27 -16.97 12.34 24.03
C VAL A 27 -16.20 12.08 22.74
N GLU A 28 -16.89 11.53 21.74
CA GLU A 28 -16.32 11.32 20.40
C GLU A 28 -16.38 12.62 19.61
N VAL A 29 -15.24 13.00 19.00
CA VAL A 29 -15.16 14.15 18.09
C VAL A 29 -14.66 13.65 16.75
N ARG A 30 -15.47 13.85 15.70
CA ARG A 30 -15.14 13.45 14.33
C ARG A 30 -14.56 14.62 13.55
N PHE A 31 -13.55 14.34 12.73
CA PHE A 31 -12.93 15.29 11.81
C PHE A 31 -13.01 14.71 10.41
N ASP A 32 -13.67 15.43 9.50
CA ASP A 32 -13.74 15.02 8.10
C ASP A 32 -12.39 15.27 7.43
N ALA A 33 -11.93 14.29 6.66
CA ALA A 33 -10.67 14.36 5.92
C ALA A 33 -10.80 13.70 4.55
N ALA A 34 -9.96 14.12 3.62
CA ALA A 34 -9.86 13.56 2.28
C ALA A 34 -8.42 13.15 1.97
N GLY A 35 -8.25 11.93 1.46
CA GLY A 35 -7.01 11.49 0.83
C GLY A 35 -6.80 12.24 -0.48
N ARG A 36 -5.58 12.72 -0.71
CA ARG A 36 -5.16 13.50 -1.88
C ARG A 36 -4.20 12.71 -2.78
N ALA A 37 -3.34 11.90 -2.18
CA ALA A 37 -2.40 11.05 -2.88
C ALA A 37 -2.20 9.74 -2.11
N ILE A 38 -1.76 8.70 -2.82
CA ILE A 38 -1.36 7.43 -2.23
C ILE A 38 -0.16 7.68 -1.32
N GLY A 39 -0.18 7.12 -0.11
CA GLY A 39 0.93 7.28 0.81
C GLY A 39 0.56 7.02 2.26
N ARG A 40 1.45 7.43 3.17
CA ARG A 40 1.26 7.34 4.61
C ARG A 40 1.26 8.76 5.17
N ALA A 41 0.10 9.25 5.62
CA ALA A 41 -0.03 10.58 6.16
C ALA A 41 0.10 10.57 7.69
N ARG A 42 1.02 11.34 8.25
CA ARG A 42 1.05 11.58 9.70
C ARG A 42 0.01 12.62 10.07
N VAL A 43 -0.77 12.32 11.10
CA VAL A 43 -1.80 13.21 11.64
C VAL A 43 -1.51 13.47 13.10
N ARG A 44 -1.69 14.72 13.53
CA ARG A 44 -1.53 15.13 14.92
C ARG A 44 -2.86 15.60 15.49
N MET A 45 -3.21 15.03 16.63
CA MET A 45 -4.27 15.50 17.50
C MET A 45 -3.67 16.22 18.70
N THR A 46 -4.29 17.32 19.10
CA THR A 46 -3.93 18.06 20.31
C THR A 46 -5.21 18.47 21.01
N VAL A 47 -5.24 18.27 22.31
CA VAL A 47 -6.37 18.60 23.18
C VAL A 47 -5.86 19.47 24.32
N LYS A 48 -6.70 20.40 24.78
CA LYS A 48 -6.46 21.22 25.96
C LYS A 48 -7.69 21.22 26.84
N LEU A 49 -7.50 21.09 28.15
CA LEU A 49 -8.56 21.17 29.14
C LEU A 49 -8.03 21.93 30.36
N ALA A 50 -8.57 23.13 30.60
CA ALA A 50 -8.02 24.06 31.60
C ALA A 50 -6.51 24.26 31.41
N ASP A 51 -5.70 23.90 32.41
CA ASP A 51 -4.24 24.03 32.39
C ASP A 51 -3.52 22.77 31.86
N GLU A 52 -4.26 21.73 31.49
CA GLU A 52 -3.72 20.48 30.99
C GLU A 52 -3.74 20.42 29.46
N SER A 53 -2.76 19.75 28.87
CA SER A 53 -2.70 19.51 27.42
C SER A 53 -2.14 18.13 27.10
N ASP A 54 -2.68 17.51 26.05
CA ASP A 54 -2.20 16.25 25.52
C ASP A 54 -2.11 16.30 23.99
N ALA A 55 -1.23 15.50 23.42
CA ALA A 55 -1.07 15.37 21.98
C ALA A 55 -0.69 13.95 21.57
N PHE A 56 -1.28 13.50 20.48
CA PHE A 56 -1.04 12.19 19.88
C PHE A 56 -0.78 12.33 18.39
N GLU A 57 0.16 11.54 17.87
CA GLU A 57 0.47 11.45 16.45
C GLU A 57 0.28 10.01 15.98
N ASP A 58 -0.37 9.86 14.82
CA ASP A 58 -0.62 8.56 14.20
C ASP A 58 -0.39 8.63 12.69
N VAL A 59 -0.32 7.46 12.04
CA VAL A 59 -0.13 7.33 10.60
C VAL A 59 -1.37 6.72 9.96
N ILE A 60 -2.04 7.48 9.10
CA ILE A 60 -3.16 7.01 8.30
C ILE A 60 -2.65 6.60 6.90
N PRO A 61 -2.77 5.33 6.50
CA PRO A 61 -2.46 4.91 5.14
C PRO A 61 -3.58 5.35 4.18
N VAL A 62 -3.20 5.98 3.06
CA VAL A 62 -4.08 6.28 1.92
C VAL A 62 -3.68 5.34 0.80
N GLU A 63 -4.56 4.39 0.49
CA GLU A 63 -4.29 3.28 -0.43
C GLU A 63 -5.24 3.32 -1.64
N VAL A 64 -4.81 2.68 -2.72
CA VAL A 64 -5.67 2.48 -3.89
C VAL A 64 -6.57 1.28 -3.64
N LEU A 65 -7.88 1.50 -3.73
CA LEU A 65 -8.88 0.43 -3.55
C LEU A 65 -9.12 -0.40 -4.82
N ALA A 66 -8.12 -0.49 -5.71
CA ALA A 66 -8.19 -1.24 -6.95
C ALA A 66 -7.33 -2.49 -6.86
N SER A 67 -7.88 -3.62 -7.31
CA SER A 67 -7.12 -4.85 -7.47
C SER A 67 -6.20 -4.71 -8.69
N PRO A 68 -4.88 -4.90 -8.54
CA PRO A 68 -3.99 -4.90 -9.70
C PRO A 68 -4.21 -6.16 -10.54
N GLU A 69 -4.07 -6.01 -11.85
CA GLU A 69 -3.90 -7.13 -12.78
C GLU A 69 -2.42 -7.20 -13.17
N THR A 70 -1.83 -8.38 -13.03
CA THR A 70 -0.43 -8.62 -13.40
C THR A 70 -0.36 -9.53 -14.61
N VAL A 71 0.28 -9.07 -15.67
CA VAL A 71 0.63 -9.85 -16.86
C VAL A 71 2.14 -9.96 -16.96
N SER A 72 2.64 -11.10 -17.42
CA SER A 72 4.06 -11.34 -17.62
C SER A 72 4.29 -11.93 -19.01
N THR A 73 5.46 -11.63 -19.56
CA THR A 73 5.95 -12.17 -20.82
C THR A 73 7.43 -12.46 -20.68
N ILE A 74 7.92 -13.47 -21.39
CA ILE A 74 9.26 -14.00 -21.22
C ILE A 74 9.88 -14.13 -22.61
N GLY A 75 11.06 -13.54 -22.76
CA GLY A 75 11.85 -13.59 -23.98
C GLY A 75 13.29 -13.99 -23.71
N GLU A 76 13.97 -14.43 -24.76
CA GLU A 76 15.38 -14.82 -24.71
C GLU A 76 16.15 -14.10 -25.82
N ALA A 77 17.34 -13.59 -25.48
CA ALA A 77 18.32 -13.13 -26.45
C ALA A 77 19.47 -14.15 -26.48
N ALA A 78 19.45 -15.03 -27.48
CA ALA A 78 20.40 -16.12 -27.62
C ALA A 78 21.08 -16.13 -28.99
N ASP A 79 22.21 -16.84 -29.06
CA ASP A 79 23.03 -17.04 -30.25
C ASP A 79 23.43 -15.72 -30.93
N ALA A 80 23.03 -15.53 -32.19
CA ALA A 80 23.31 -14.33 -32.97
C ALA A 80 22.30 -13.19 -32.72
N SER A 81 21.25 -13.43 -31.95
CA SER A 81 20.24 -12.41 -31.63
C SER A 81 20.60 -11.69 -30.34
N THR A 82 21.00 -10.42 -30.45
CA THR A 82 21.36 -9.57 -29.31
C THR A 82 20.17 -8.82 -28.71
N SER A 83 18.94 -9.09 -29.17
CA SER A 83 17.73 -8.41 -28.71
C SER A 83 16.52 -9.34 -28.67
N ALA A 84 15.66 -9.16 -27.66
CA ALA A 84 14.33 -9.73 -27.58
C ALA A 84 13.30 -8.59 -27.52
N THR A 85 12.12 -8.78 -28.12
CA THR A 85 11.04 -7.77 -28.10
C THR A 85 9.77 -8.37 -27.53
N GLU A 86 9.31 -7.79 -26.43
CA GLU A 86 8.14 -8.20 -25.71
C GLU A 86 7.04 -7.13 -25.77
N ARG A 87 5.78 -7.56 -25.94
CA ARG A 87 4.64 -6.63 -26.03
C ARG A 87 3.67 -6.87 -24.90
N LEU A 88 3.42 -5.83 -24.12
CA LEU A 88 2.40 -5.81 -23.07
C LEU A 88 1.24 -4.93 -23.52
N ARG A 89 0.01 -5.42 -23.35
CA ARG A 89 -1.19 -4.62 -23.54
C ARG A 89 -1.60 -4.05 -22.19
N LEU A 90 -1.64 -2.73 -22.08
CA LEU A 90 -2.17 -2.07 -20.88
C LEU A 90 -3.71 -2.09 -20.91
N PRO A 91 -4.36 -2.37 -19.77
CA PRO A 91 -5.81 -2.22 -19.65
C PRO A 91 -6.26 -0.78 -19.91
N GLU A 92 -7.50 -0.58 -20.35
CA GLU A 92 -8.02 0.77 -20.62
C GLU A 92 -8.27 1.59 -19.34
N ALA A 93 -8.61 0.90 -18.24
CA ALA A 93 -8.96 1.53 -16.96
C ALA A 93 -7.81 1.45 -15.93
N VAL A 94 -6.68 2.06 -16.25
CA VAL A 94 -5.54 2.15 -15.31
C VAL A 94 -5.72 3.27 -14.29
N VAL A 95 -5.37 2.99 -13.04
CA VAL A 95 -5.30 4.01 -11.98
C VAL A 95 -3.95 4.72 -12.06
N PRO A 96 -3.90 6.05 -12.28
CA PRO A 96 -2.65 6.79 -12.31
C PRO A 96 -1.84 6.60 -11.02
N GLY A 97 -0.54 6.29 -11.16
CA GLY A 97 0.36 6.09 -10.02
C GLY A 97 0.25 4.74 -9.32
N PHE A 98 -0.56 3.80 -9.83
CA PHE A 98 -0.71 2.44 -9.30
C PHE A 98 -0.27 1.39 -10.33
N GLY A 99 0.57 0.45 -9.89
CA GLY A 99 1.19 -0.57 -10.75
C GLY A 99 2.63 -0.23 -11.15
N GLY A 100 3.16 -0.92 -12.15
CA GLY A 100 4.53 -0.70 -12.62
C GLY A 100 4.98 -1.74 -13.64
N LEU A 101 6.20 -1.54 -14.17
CA LEU A 101 6.90 -2.51 -15.01
C LEU A 101 8.10 -3.03 -14.22
N HIS A 102 8.17 -4.34 -14.02
CA HIS A 102 9.31 -5.03 -13.43
C HIS A 102 9.99 -5.87 -14.52
N VAL A 103 11.31 -5.73 -14.66
CA VAL A 103 12.10 -6.44 -15.67
C VAL A 103 13.19 -7.22 -14.95
N GLU A 104 13.19 -8.54 -15.16
CA GLU A 104 14.22 -9.44 -14.65
C GLU A 104 15.05 -10.01 -15.80
N LEU A 105 16.36 -10.10 -15.59
CA LEU A 105 17.31 -10.66 -16.56
C LEU A 105 18.16 -11.71 -15.84
N ALA A 106 18.35 -12.86 -16.47
CA ALA A 106 19.31 -13.85 -16.03
C ALA A 106 20.04 -14.46 -17.23
N SER A 107 21.24 -14.98 -16.99
CA SER A 107 22.03 -15.70 -18.00
C SER A 107 21.62 -17.18 -18.14
N THR A 108 20.51 -17.57 -17.52
CA THR A 108 19.97 -18.94 -17.52
C THR A 108 18.47 -18.90 -17.72
N ALA A 109 17.88 -20.04 -18.09
CA ALA A 109 16.43 -20.20 -18.26
C ALA A 109 15.61 -20.11 -16.95
N MET A 110 16.22 -19.67 -15.85
CA MET A 110 15.61 -19.63 -14.51
C MET A 110 14.98 -18.27 -14.16
N VAL A 111 14.87 -17.33 -15.11
CA VAL A 111 14.21 -16.03 -14.90
C VAL A 111 12.78 -16.25 -14.38
N GLY A 112 12.40 -15.56 -13.30
CA GLY A 112 11.05 -15.61 -12.74
C GLY A 112 10.70 -16.88 -11.93
N LEU A 113 11.56 -17.91 -11.87
CA LEU A 113 11.28 -19.12 -11.06
C LEU A 113 11.48 -18.92 -9.56
N GLY A 114 12.33 -17.97 -9.17
CA GLY A 114 12.61 -17.69 -7.75
C GLY A 114 11.37 -17.27 -6.98
N GLU A 115 10.57 -16.37 -7.54
CA GLU A 115 9.33 -15.89 -6.91
C GLU A 115 8.26 -16.97 -6.83
N GLY A 116 8.12 -17.80 -7.86
CA GLY A 116 7.22 -18.95 -7.82
C GLY A 116 7.58 -19.95 -6.72
N ALA A 117 8.87 -20.29 -6.58
CA ALA A 117 9.35 -21.17 -5.52
C ALA A 117 9.15 -20.56 -4.13
N ARG A 118 9.49 -19.28 -3.95
CA ARG A 118 9.28 -18.54 -2.71
C ARG A 118 7.81 -18.50 -2.31
N TYR A 119 6.91 -18.30 -3.27
CA TYR A 119 5.47 -18.28 -3.02
C TYR A 119 4.94 -19.61 -2.48
N LEU A 120 5.41 -20.76 -3.00
CA LEU A 120 5.02 -22.07 -2.46
C LEU A 120 5.38 -22.22 -0.98
N VAL A 121 6.49 -21.61 -0.55
CA VAL A 121 6.93 -21.61 0.84
C VAL A 121 6.13 -20.61 1.67
N GLU A 122 5.99 -19.37 1.21
CA GLU A 122 5.46 -18.28 2.02
C GLU A 122 3.93 -18.14 1.99
N TYR A 123 3.22 -18.88 1.14
CA TYR A 123 1.78 -18.75 1.00
C TYR A 123 1.07 -18.88 2.36
N PRO A 124 0.30 -17.87 2.80
CA PRO A 124 -0.06 -17.71 4.21
C PRO A 124 -1.22 -18.63 4.64
N TYR A 125 -1.81 -19.36 3.69
CA TYR A 125 -2.94 -20.25 3.94
C TYR A 125 -2.49 -21.69 4.15
N GLY A 126 -3.17 -22.39 5.04
CA GLY A 126 -2.69 -23.65 5.59
C GLY A 126 -3.60 -24.85 5.36
N CYS A 127 -4.32 -24.94 4.24
CA CYS A 127 -5.00 -26.19 3.90
C CYS A 127 -3.95 -27.27 3.56
N ALA A 128 -4.40 -28.52 3.44
CA ALA A 128 -3.52 -29.67 3.28
C ALA A 128 -2.67 -29.56 2.00
N GLU A 129 -3.25 -29.01 0.93
CA GLU A 129 -2.59 -28.77 -0.35
C GLU A 129 -1.43 -27.78 -0.19
N GLN A 130 -1.64 -26.66 0.51
CA GLN A 130 -0.59 -25.64 0.68
C GLN A 130 0.54 -26.13 1.58
N ARG A 131 0.21 -26.87 2.64
CA ARG A 131 1.23 -27.50 3.49
C ARG A 131 2.03 -28.56 2.73
N GLY A 132 1.37 -29.32 1.87
CA GLY A 132 2.01 -30.28 0.96
C GLY A 132 2.95 -29.57 -0.02
N SER A 133 2.50 -28.50 -0.67
CA SER A 133 3.34 -27.67 -1.55
C SER A 133 4.56 -27.11 -0.84
N ARG A 134 4.41 -26.58 0.39
CA ARG A 134 5.53 -26.08 1.19
C ARG A 134 6.54 -27.16 1.57
N ALA A 135 6.11 -28.40 1.79
CA ALA A 135 7.00 -29.51 2.14
C ALA A 135 7.82 -30.03 0.95
N LEU A 136 7.36 -29.77 -0.28
CA LEU A 136 8.00 -30.20 -1.52
C LEU A 136 8.85 -29.10 -2.20
N ALA A 137 8.64 -27.84 -1.82
CA ALA A 137 9.43 -26.69 -2.24
C ALA A 137 10.78 -26.65 -1.53
#